data_AF-A0A229RRS6-F1
#
_entry.id   AF-A0A229RRS6-F1
#
_cell.length_a   1.000
_cell.length_b   1.000
_cell.length_c   1.000
_cell.angle_alpha   90.00
_cell.angle_beta   90.00
_cell.angle_gamma   90.00
#
_symmetry.space_group_name_H-M   'P 1'
#
loop_
_entity.id
_entity.type
_entity.pdbx_description
1 polymer ?
#
loop_
_entity_poly.entity_id
_entity_poly.type
_entity_poly.pdbx_seq_one_letter_code
_entity_poly.pdbx_strand_id
1 'polypeptide(L)'
;MKKLLAAVALSLGALTMSATPAFAVETGDFYATGIGPGPGDAVTSAEKVARLYARNTGWQDSQCYVRGSDIRSHFSYYSATVWLWCHR
;
A
#
# COMPACT_ATOMS: atom_id res chain seq x y z
N MET A 1 33.79 -59.59 -29.75
CA MET A 1 32.55 -59.34 -28.98
C MET A 1 32.67 -57.99 -28.29
N LYS A 2 32.10 -56.92 -28.88
CA LYS A 2 32.16 -55.55 -28.33
C LYS A 2 30.90 -55.29 -27.49
N LYS A 3 31.08 -55.08 -26.19
CA LYS A 3 30.00 -54.69 -25.26
C LYS A 3 29.84 -53.17 -25.33
N LEU A 4 28.69 -52.70 -25.79
CA LEU A 4 28.32 -51.28 -25.78
C LEU A 4 27.54 -51.00 -24.51
N LEU A 5 28.11 -50.16 -23.64
CA LEU A 5 27.45 -49.65 -22.43
C LEU A 5 26.56 -48.47 -22.84
N ALA A 6 25.25 -48.62 -22.73
CA ALA A 6 24.29 -47.55 -22.93
C ALA A 6 24.09 -46.79 -21.61
N ALA A 7 24.63 -45.57 -21.53
CA ALA A 7 24.32 -44.64 -20.45
C ALA A 7 23.14 -43.76 -20.90
N VAL A 8 21.97 -43.97 -20.30
CA VAL A 8 20.79 -43.10 -20.47
C VAL A 8 21.02 -41.84 -19.64
N ALA A 9 21.34 -40.74 -20.31
CA ALA A 9 21.36 -39.41 -19.70
C ALA A 9 19.92 -38.87 -19.67
N LEU A 10 19.32 -38.83 -18.48
CA LEU A 10 18.07 -38.12 -18.24
C LEU A 10 18.35 -36.62 -18.26
N SER A 11 17.96 -35.96 -19.35
CA SER A 11 17.90 -34.50 -19.42
C SER A 11 16.77 -33.99 -18.52
N LEU A 12 17.13 -33.55 -17.31
CA LEU A 12 16.27 -32.72 -16.48
C LEU A 12 16.01 -31.40 -17.23
N GLY A 13 14.86 -31.32 -17.90
CA GLY A 13 14.35 -30.08 -18.45
C GLY A 13 14.14 -29.10 -17.31
N ALA A 14 15.06 -28.16 -17.14
CA ALA A 14 14.85 -27.01 -16.29
C ALA A 14 13.72 -26.19 -16.90
N LEU A 15 12.51 -26.33 -16.36
CA LEU A 15 11.44 -25.38 -16.56
C LEU A 15 11.90 -24.07 -15.93
N THR A 16 12.56 -23.21 -16.71
CA THR A 16 12.73 -21.82 -16.34
C THR A 16 11.36 -21.18 -16.40
N MET A 17 10.59 -21.30 -15.32
CA MET A 17 9.44 -20.45 -15.11
C MET A 17 9.99 -19.02 -15.04
N SER A 18 9.90 -18.29 -16.14
CA SER A 18 10.05 -16.85 -16.14
C SER A 18 8.86 -16.30 -15.37
N ALA A 19 8.97 -16.31 -14.04
CA ALA A 19 8.11 -15.51 -13.18
C ALA A 19 8.22 -14.08 -13.71
N THR A 20 7.10 -13.55 -14.21
CA THR A 20 6.98 -12.11 -14.45
C THR A 20 7.47 -11.41 -13.19
N PRO A 21 8.40 -10.44 -13.27
CA PRO A 21 8.83 -9.72 -12.09
C PRO A 21 7.57 -9.14 -11.47
N ALA A 22 7.16 -9.70 -10.33
CA ALA A 22 6.17 -9.05 -9.49
C ALA A 22 6.89 -7.78 -9.04
N PHE A 23 6.64 -6.67 -9.74
CA PHE A 23 6.91 -5.37 -9.18
C PHE A 23 6.20 -5.40 -7.83
N ALA A 24 6.99 -5.48 -6.75
CA ALA A 24 6.46 -5.49 -5.41
C ALA A 24 5.80 -4.13 -5.24
N VAL A 25 4.48 -4.08 -5.48
CA VAL A 25 3.69 -2.87 -5.24
C VAL A 25 3.83 -2.61 -3.76
N GLU A 26 4.58 -1.58 -3.44
CA GLU A 26 4.74 -1.17 -2.06
C GLU A 26 3.45 -0.47 -1.68
N THR A 27 2.88 -0.82 -0.53
CA THR A 27 1.68 -0.18 -0.02
C THR A 27 1.95 0.40 1.37
N GLY A 28 1.33 1.53 1.68
CA GLY A 28 1.37 2.14 3.01
C GLY A 28 -0.02 2.54 3.46
N ASP A 29 -0.38 2.21 4.69
CA ASP A 29 -1.62 2.67 5.32
C ASP A 29 -1.29 3.70 6.41
N PHE A 30 -1.93 4.85 6.34
CA PHE A 30 -1.78 5.93 7.32
C PHE A 30 -3.14 6.35 7.82
N TYR A 31 -3.23 6.74 9.08
CA TYR A 31 -4.44 7.33 9.61
C TYR A 31 -4.11 8.48 10.53
N ALA A 32 -5.03 9.42 10.62
CA ALA A 32 -4.94 10.51 11.58
C ALA A 32 -6.33 11.01 11.96
N THR A 33 -6.38 11.70 13.09
CA THR A 33 -7.57 12.37 13.59
C THR A 33 -7.42 13.87 13.48
N GLY A 34 -8.50 14.55 13.13
CA GLY A 34 -8.59 16.00 13.05
C GLY A 34 -9.87 16.51 13.68
N ILE A 35 -9.90 17.81 13.95
CA ILE A 35 -11.06 18.53 14.45
C ILE A 35 -11.36 19.74 13.58
N GLY A 36 -12.61 20.18 13.55
CA GLY A 36 -13.03 21.36 12.81
C GLY A 36 -14.43 21.85 13.20
N PRO A 37 -14.79 23.10 12.85
CA PRO A 37 -16.12 23.65 13.12
C PRO A 37 -17.22 22.97 12.29
N GLY A 38 -16.88 22.47 11.09
CA GLY A 38 -17.74 21.60 10.28
C GLY A 38 -17.16 20.20 10.05
N PRO A 39 -17.99 19.27 9.57
CA PRO A 39 -17.55 17.90 9.24
C PRO A 39 -16.43 17.89 8.17
N GLY A 40 -16.55 18.73 7.13
CA GLY A 40 -15.54 18.87 6.09
C GLY A 40 -14.21 19.44 6.59
N ASP A 41 -14.26 20.38 7.54
CA ASP A 41 -13.07 20.96 8.15
C ASP A 41 -12.32 19.92 8.99
N ALA A 42 -13.06 19.09 9.75
CA ALA A 42 -12.49 18.01 10.54
C ALA A 42 -11.78 16.97 9.65
N VAL A 43 -12.40 16.58 8.53
CA VAL A 43 -11.79 15.69 7.53
C VAL A 43 -10.55 16.31 6.90
N THR A 44 -10.62 17.57 6.48
CA THR A 44 -9.48 18.28 5.87
C THR A 44 -8.30 18.39 6.84
N SER A 45 -8.60 18.65 8.11
CA SER A 45 -7.61 18.70 9.19
C SER A 45 -6.95 17.33 9.41
N ALA A 46 -7.75 16.26 9.49
CA ALA A 46 -7.26 14.89 9.64
C ALA A 46 -6.40 14.45 8.43
N GLU A 47 -6.85 14.75 7.21
CA GLU A 47 -6.15 14.40 5.98
C GLU A 47 -4.77 15.05 5.90
N LYS A 48 -4.65 16.33 6.26
CA LYS A 48 -3.35 17.03 6.32
C LYS A 48 -2.35 16.31 7.23
N VAL A 49 -2.80 15.84 8.39
CA VAL A 49 -1.95 15.13 9.34
C VAL A 49 -1.58 13.73 8.81
N ALA A 50 -2.54 13.00 8.26
CA ALA A 50 -2.26 11.68 7.69
C ALA A 50 -1.28 11.78 6.50
N ARG A 51 -1.43 12.79 5.62
CA ARG A 51 -0.50 13.04 4.50
C ARG A 51 0.89 13.45 4.99
N LEU A 52 0.98 14.19 6.10
CA LEU A 52 2.26 14.48 6.74
C LEU A 52 2.97 13.20 7.21
N TYR A 53 2.26 12.25 7.82
CA TYR A 53 2.84 10.97 8.21
C TYR A 53 3.30 10.14 7.01
N ALA A 54 2.51 10.10 5.93
CA ALA A 54 2.90 9.45 4.69
C ALA A 54 4.17 10.08 4.09
N ARG A 55 4.23 11.41 4.00
CA ARG A 55 5.40 12.14 3.49
C ARG A 55 6.66 11.90 4.34
N ASN A 56 6.52 11.83 5.67
CA ASN A 56 7.63 11.55 6.57
C ASN A 56 8.23 10.15 6.41
N THR A 57 7.50 9.23 5.76
CA THR A 57 7.97 7.88 5.43
C THR A 57 8.34 7.73 3.95
N GLY A 58 8.38 8.84 3.20
CA GLY A 58 8.87 8.89 1.82
C GLY A 58 7.79 8.69 0.75
N TRP A 59 6.50 8.75 1.10
CA TRP A 59 5.41 8.71 0.13
C TRP A 59 5.14 10.09 -0.47
N GLN A 60 4.85 10.14 -1.76
CA GLN A 60 4.38 11.35 -2.43
C GLN A 60 2.86 11.48 -2.31
N ASP A 61 2.34 12.71 -2.30
CA ASP A 61 0.88 12.93 -2.23
C ASP A 61 0.14 12.31 -3.42
N SER A 62 0.77 12.26 -4.60
CA SER A 62 0.23 11.61 -5.81
C SER A 62 0.10 10.08 -5.68
N GLN A 63 0.82 9.49 -4.73
CA GLN A 63 0.81 8.05 -4.46
C GLN A 63 -0.26 7.67 -3.42
N CYS A 64 -0.87 8.65 -2.75
CA CYS A 64 -1.75 8.47 -1.59
C CYS A 64 -3.17 9.01 -1.83
N TYR A 65 -4.17 8.17 -1.58
CA TYR A 65 -5.58 8.54 -1.64
C TYR A 65 -6.32 8.30 -0.32
N VAL A 66 -7.36 9.08 -0.09
CA VAL A 66 -8.28 8.87 1.04
C VAL A 66 -9.15 7.67 0.73
N ARG A 67 -9.07 6.65 1.59
CA ARG A 67 -9.87 5.42 1.48
C ARG A 67 -11.20 5.53 2.21
N GLY A 68 -11.25 6.34 3.26
CA GLY A 68 -12.45 6.58 4.03
C GLY A 68 -12.26 7.58 5.15
N SER A 69 -13.37 8.00 5.74
CA SER A 69 -13.41 8.84 6.93
C SER A 69 -14.54 8.45 7.87
N ASP A 70 -14.29 8.53 9.17
CA ASP A 70 -15.31 8.43 10.23
C ASP A 70 -15.45 9.81 10.86
N ILE A 71 -16.65 10.37 10.86
CA ILE A 71 -16.93 11.71 11.35
C ILE A 71 -17.86 11.60 12.55
N ARG A 72 -17.49 12.29 13.62
CA ARG A 72 -18.31 12.40 14.84
C ARG A 72 -18.63 13.85 15.13
N SER A 73 -19.91 14.10 15.37
CA SER A 73 -20.39 15.38 15.87
C SER A 73 -20.22 15.44 17.39
N HIS A 74 -19.74 16.58 17.88
CA HIS A 74 -19.71 16.96 19.29
C HIS A 74 -20.54 18.24 19.47
N PHE A 75 -20.76 18.64 20.72
CA PHE A 75 -21.61 19.79 21.04
C PHE A 75 -21.19 21.10 20.36
N SER A 76 -19.88 21.31 20.14
CA SER A 76 -19.34 22.57 19.60
C SER A 76 -18.38 22.38 18.42
N TYR A 77 -18.10 21.15 18.00
CA TYR A 77 -17.14 20.86 16.93
C TYR A 77 -17.39 19.46 16.33
N TYR A 78 -16.68 19.16 15.25
CA TYR A 78 -16.63 17.83 14.66
C TYR A 78 -15.23 17.26 14.80
N SER A 79 -15.12 15.95 15.04
CA SER A 79 -13.86 15.21 14.89
C SER A 79 -13.98 14.25 13.72
N ALA A 80 -12.90 14.06 12.96
CA ALA A 80 -12.85 13.05 11.93
C ALA A 80 -11.59 12.19 12.06
N THR A 81 -11.71 10.90 11.77
CA THR A 81 -10.57 10.02 11.50
C THR A 81 -10.52 9.78 10.00
N VAL A 82 -9.36 9.93 9.38
CA VAL A 82 -9.15 9.66 7.95
C VAL A 82 -8.16 8.52 7.80
N TRP A 83 -8.45 7.60 6.88
CA TRP A 83 -7.53 6.55 6.45
C TRP A 83 -7.02 6.87 5.04
N LEU A 84 -5.71 6.98 4.90
CA LEU A 84 -4.99 7.08 3.64
C LEU A 84 -4.41 5.73 3.27
N TRP A 85 -4.53 5.39 2.00
CA TRP A 85 -3.80 4.30 1.38
C TRP A 85 -2.85 4.87 0.34
N CYS A 86 -1.60 4.42 0.37
CA CYS A 86 -0.56 4.81 -0.56
C CYS A 86 -0.05 3.59 -1.33
N HIS A 87 0.35 3.79 -2.59
CA HIS A 87 0.96 2.77 -3.45
C HIS A 87 2.00 3.32 -4.41
N ARG A 88 3.05 2.53 -4.70
CA ARG A 88 4.09 2.85 -5.67
C ARG A 88 4.71 1.61 -6.31
#